data_AF-A0A7K3XLN3-F1
#
_entry.id   AF-A0A7K3XLN3-F1
#
_cell.length_a   1.000
_cell.length_b   1.000
_cell.length_c   1.000
_cell.angle_alpha   90.00
_cell.angle_beta   90.00
_cell.angle_gamma   90.00
#
_symmetry.space_group_name_H-M   'P 1'
#
loop_
_entity.id
_entity.type
_entity.pdbx_description
1 polymer ?
#
loop_
_entity_poly.entity_id
_entity_poly.type
_entity_poly.pdbx_seq_one_letter_code
_entity_poly.pdbx_strand_id
1 'polypeptide(L)'
;TAIVQHATMGGAFLNESVIVNSNAGAGFNQNLISKSLIEFEYQWPIAYIDSLKNHIDLTKSDYTKDYVSTHIIEGEIGWATAANPEKGLLIGYVWKTADYPWLHIWQGVKNGKLWAKALEFGTTGLGDTFSPEKRAALTFHGRNNNLFIDAKSSVTKKYVCFLIRIPEGFVKIESVHSVDNQILVSYLTDKGSMKVRFNVNL
;
A
#
# COMPACT_ATOMS: atom_id res chain seq x y z
N THR A 1 5.82 13.01 -14.91
CA THR A 1 4.47 12.43 -14.80
C THR A 1 4.30 11.68 -13.49
N ALA A 2 3.07 11.55 -13.01
CA ALA A 2 2.70 10.71 -11.88
C ALA A 2 1.80 9.58 -12.41
N ILE A 3 2.19 8.33 -12.16
CA ILE A 3 1.41 7.14 -12.52
C ILE A 3 1.11 6.41 -11.23
N VAL A 4 -0.18 6.20 -10.95
CA VAL A 4 -0.67 5.44 -9.80
C VAL A 4 -1.49 4.27 -10.33
N GLN A 5 -1.33 3.11 -9.71
CA GLN A 5 -2.15 1.92 -9.91
C GLN A 5 -2.82 1.59 -8.58
N HIS A 6 -4.11 1.28 -8.60
CA HIS A 6 -4.83 0.97 -7.37
C HIS A 6 -6.01 0.02 -7.63
N ALA A 7 -6.36 -0.75 -6.60
CA ALA A 7 -7.75 -1.10 -6.38
C ALA A 7 -8.29 -0.31 -5.20
N THR A 8 -9.45 0.31 -5.44
CA THR A 8 -10.27 0.85 -4.37
C THR A 8 -11.27 -0.23 -3.98
N MET A 9 -11.20 -0.69 -2.74
CA MET A 9 -12.14 -1.66 -2.21
C MET A 9 -13.40 -0.92 -1.76
N GLY A 10 -14.53 -1.26 -2.37
CA GLY A 10 -15.86 -0.77 -2.00
C GLY A 10 -16.66 -1.79 -1.19
N GLY A 11 -17.90 -1.44 -0.83
CA GLY A 11 -18.70 -2.14 0.19
C GLY A 11 -19.00 -3.63 -0.03
N ALA A 12 -18.78 -4.20 -1.22
CA ALA A 12 -18.92 -5.65 -1.42
C ALA A 12 -17.78 -6.47 -0.79
N PHE A 13 -16.57 -5.88 -0.72
CA PHE A 13 -15.38 -6.48 -0.12
C PHE A 13 -15.00 -5.78 1.19
N LEU A 14 -15.32 -4.49 1.34
CA LEU A 14 -14.85 -3.67 2.44
C LEU A 14 -15.77 -3.75 3.66
N ASN A 15 -15.18 -4.06 4.82
CA ASN A 15 -15.74 -3.86 6.15
C ASN A 15 -14.60 -3.71 7.17
N GLU A 16 -14.92 -3.54 8.45
CA GLU A 16 -13.94 -3.34 9.52
C GLU A 16 -13.03 -4.57 9.75
N SER A 17 -13.43 -5.76 9.26
CA SER A 17 -12.60 -6.98 9.33
C SER A 17 -11.47 -7.00 8.29
N VAL A 18 -11.42 -6.05 7.35
CA VAL A 18 -10.40 -6.02 6.32
C VAL A 18 -9.02 -5.72 6.92
N ILE A 19 -8.08 -6.62 6.66
CA ILE A 19 -6.69 -6.55 7.12
C ILE A 19 -5.79 -6.22 5.94
N VAL A 20 -4.95 -5.20 6.09
CA VAL A 20 -3.95 -4.81 5.10
C VAL A 20 -2.56 -5.21 5.56
N ASN A 21 -1.78 -5.82 4.67
CA ASN A 21 -0.38 -6.14 4.91
C ASN A 21 0.47 -5.68 3.73
N SER A 22 1.73 -5.32 4.01
CA SER A 22 2.69 -4.83 3.02
C SER A 22 4.12 -4.95 3.58
N ASN A 23 5.12 -4.93 2.70
CA ASN A 23 6.52 -4.64 3.05
C ASN A 23 6.86 -3.14 2.94
N ALA A 24 5.87 -2.29 3.21
CA ALA A 24 6.09 -0.87 3.40
C ALA A 24 7.07 -0.65 4.56
N GLY A 25 7.93 0.35 4.43
CA GLY A 25 8.88 0.77 5.46
C GLY A 25 8.51 2.16 6.00
N ALA A 26 9.50 3.05 5.99
CA ALA A 26 9.32 4.44 6.38
C ALA A 26 8.20 5.13 5.60
N GLY A 27 7.43 5.98 6.28
CA GLY A 27 6.32 6.70 5.67
C GLY A 27 5.95 7.98 6.38
N PHE A 28 4.99 8.68 5.78
CA PHE A 28 4.44 9.94 6.26
C PHE A 28 2.96 10.05 5.91
N ASN A 29 2.21 10.76 6.74
CA ASN A 29 0.80 11.05 6.49
C ASN A 29 0.71 12.35 5.69
N GLN A 30 0.07 12.31 4.52
CA GLN A 30 0.02 13.48 3.64
C GLN A 30 -0.69 14.68 4.29
N ASN A 31 -1.59 14.44 5.24
CA ASN A 31 -2.28 15.50 6.00
C ASN A 31 -1.36 16.23 7.00
N LEU A 32 -0.19 15.68 7.32
CA LEU A 32 0.78 16.27 8.27
C LEU A 32 1.96 16.96 7.58
N ILE A 33 1.98 16.98 6.25
CA ILE A 33 3.07 17.61 5.50
C ILE A 33 2.98 19.12 5.67
N SER A 34 3.90 19.68 6.46
CA SER A 34 4.06 21.12 6.64
C SER A 34 5.19 21.66 5.74
N LYS A 35 6.45 21.41 6.14
CA LYS A 35 7.66 21.93 5.50
C LYS A 35 8.49 20.84 4.82
N SER A 36 8.47 19.62 5.36
CA SER A 36 9.24 18.49 4.85
C SER A 36 8.45 17.19 4.98
N LEU A 37 8.89 16.14 4.28
CA LEU A 37 8.28 14.81 4.37
C LEU A 37 8.77 13.98 5.57
N ILE A 38 9.83 14.42 6.26
CA ILE A 38 10.45 13.67 7.38
C ILE A 38 10.00 14.13 8.78
N GLU A 39 9.34 15.29 8.88
CA GLU A 39 9.00 15.91 10.17
C GLU A 39 8.15 15.00 11.07
N PHE A 40 7.17 14.33 10.46
CA PHE A 40 6.29 13.35 11.11
C PHE A 40 6.46 11.97 10.48
N GLU A 41 7.70 11.62 10.15
CA GLU A 41 8.03 10.27 9.68
C GLU A 41 7.67 9.22 10.74
N TYR A 42 7.18 8.09 10.26
CA TYR A 42 6.91 6.90 11.06
C TYR A 42 7.26 5.63 10.28
N GLN A 43 7.22 4.48 10.97
CA GLN A 43 7.47 3.17 10.37
C GLN A 43 6.17 2.40 10.26
N TRP A 44 5.97 1.76 9.10
CA TRP A 44 4.87 0.81 8.92
C TRP A 44 4.85 -0.25 10.04
N PRO A 45 3.66 -0.68 10.53
CA PRO A 45 2.33 -0.23 10.13
C PRO A 45 1.77 0.91 11.00
N ILE A 46 2.55 1.46 11.94
CA ILE A 46 2.05 2.43 12.92
C ILE A 46 2.21 3.84 12.38
N ALA A 47 1.09 4.50 12.05
CA ALA A 47 1.09 5.82 11.42
C ALA A 47 0.64 6.92 12.37
N TYR A 48 1.30 8.09 12.29
CA TYR A 48 0.83 9.30 12.95
C TYR A 48 -0.34 9.93 12.20
N ILE A 49 -1.37 10.34 12.95
CA ILE A 49 -2.60 10.95 12.41
C ILE A 49 -2.71 12.45 12.72
N ASP A 50 -1.89 12.97 13.63
CA ASP A 50 -1.83 14.38 13.98
C ASP A 50 -0.42 14.80 14.43
N SER A 51 -0.24 16.11 14.61
CA SER A 51 1.03 16.69 15.06
C SER A 51 1.39 16.35 16.51
N LEU A 52 0.45 15.80 17.30
CA LEU A 52 0.69 15.29 18.65
C LEU A 52 1.21 13.85 18.62
N LYS A 53 1.36 13.25 17.43
CA LYS A 53 1.80 11.88 17.20
C LYS A 53 0.86 10.83 17.80
N ASN A 54 -0.43 11.15 17.89
CA ASN A 54 -1.44 10.10 18.04
C ASN A 54 -1.32 9.15 16.83
N HIS A 55 -1.55 7.86 17.06
CA HIS A 55 -1.24 6.84 16.08
C HIS A 55 -2.38 5.86 15.84
N ILE A 56 -2.34 5.24 14.67
CA ILE A 56 -3.22 4.14 14.26
C ILE A 56 -2.38 3.00 13.70
N ASP A 57 -2.95 1.81 13.66
CA ASP A 57 -2.41 0.65 12.96
C ASP A 57 -3.02 0.59 11.55
N LEU A 58 -2.21 0.86 10.53
CA LEU A 58 -2.65 0.88 9.13
C LEU A 58 -3.11 -0.48 8.61
N THR A 59 -2.74 -1.57 9.29
CA THR A 59 -3.23 -2.91 8.95
C THR A 59 -4.72 -3.06 9.21
N LYS A 60 -5.31 -2.21 10.04
CA LYS A 60 -6.72 -2.27 10.43
C LYS A 60 -7.58 -1.29 9.64
N SER A 61 -8.88 -1.57 9.61
CA SER A 61 -9.89 -0.75 8.91
C SER A 61 -10.94 -0.20 9.89
N ASP A 62 -10.54 0.09 11.13
CA ASP A 62 -11.40 0.50 12.25
C ASP A 62 -11.33 2.01 12.57
N TYR A 63 -10.47 2.76 11.89
CA TYR A 63 -10.34 4.19 12.12
C TYR A 63 -11.48 4.99 11.46
N THR A 64 -11.96 6.03 12.14
CA THR A 64 -13.19 6.76 11.78
C THR A 64 -12.96 8.09 11.06
N LYS A 65 -11.74 8.35 10.55
CA LYS A 65 -11.44 9.53 9.73
C LYS A 65 -10.66 9.18 8.48
N ASP A 66 -10.64 10.12 7.54
CA ASP A 66 -9.86 10.02 6.32
C ASP A 66 -8.36 10.12 6.59
N TYR A 67 -7.58 9.36 5.83
CA TYR A 67 -6.14 9.55 5.77
C TYR A 67 -5.57 9.07 4.44
N VAL A 68 -4.41 9.62 4.08
CA VAL A 68 -3.52 9.08 3.05
C VAL A 68 -2.16 8.90 3.71
N SER A 69 -1.80 7.65 3.97
CA SER A 69 -0.47 7.30 4.47
C SER A 69 0.40 6.83 3.32
N THR A 70 1.55 7.46 3.13
CA THR A 70 2.50 7.12 2.05
C THR A 70 3.74 6.48 2.63
N HIS A 71 4.22 5.41 1.99
CA HIS A 71 5.39 4.69 2.39
C HIS A 71 6.35 4.43 1.22
N ILE A 72 7.63 4.36 1.55
CA ILE A 72 8.61 3.66 0.71
C ILE A 72 8.41 2.16 0.86
N ILE A 73 8.80 1.42 -0.16
CA ILE A 73 8.84 -0.05 -0.12
C ILE A 73 10.24 -0.54 0.25
N GLU A 74 10.29 -1.58 1.08
CA GLU A 74 11.53 -2.26 1.43
C GLU A 74 11.78 -3.48 0.53
N GLY A 75 13.00 -3.59 0.00
CA GLY A 75 13.41 -4.69 -0.90
C GLY A 75 13.13 -4.42 -2.39
N GLU A 76 13.55 -5.37 -3.22
CA GLU A 76 13.50 -5.27 -4.70
C GLU A 76 12.08 -5.41 -5.26
N ILE A 77 11.21 -6.09 -4.53
CA ILE A 77 9.82 -6.37 -4.89
C ILE A 77 8.92 -5.70 -3.85
N GLY A 78 7.96 -4.90 -4.32
CA GLY A 78 6.90 -4.37 -3.48
C GLY A 78 5.68 -5.27 -3.52
N TRP A 79 4.99 -5.36 -2.38
CA TRP A 79 3.71 -6.04 -2.31
C TRP A 79 2.77 -5.36 -1.33
N ALA A 80 1.48 -5.45 -1.62
CA ALA A 80 0.43 -5.04 -0.70
C ALA A 80 -0.77 -5.98 -0.88
N THR A 81 -1.40 -6.37 0.23
CA THR A 81 -2.56 -7.26 0.22
C THR A 81 -3.67 -6.70 1.09
N ALA A 82 -4.90 -6.97 0.71
CA ALA A 82 -6.07 -6.79 1.55
C ALA A 82 -6.82 -8.12 1.67
N ALA A 83 -6.96 -8.58 2.91
CA ALA A 83 -7.67 -9.79 3.27
C ALA A 83 -9.02 -9.40 3.88
N ASN A 84 -10.09 -10.06 3.44
CA ASN A 84 -11.36 -10.07 4.17
C ASN A 84 -11.60 -11.50 4.71
N PRO A 85 -11.29 -11.75 5.99
CA PRO A 85 -11.48 -13.06 6.61
C PRO A 85 -12.94 -13.52 6.61
N GLU A 86 -13.90 -12.62 6.81
CA GLU A 86 -15.34 -12.95 6.79
C GLU A 86 -15.83 -13.42 5.42
N LYS A 87 -15.17 -12.97 4.34
CA LYS A 87 -15.44 -13.42 2.96
C LYS A 87 -14.54 -14.57 2.53
N GLY A 88 -13.53 -14.92 3.31
CA GLY A 88 -12.55 -15.94 2.95
C GLY A 88 -11.74 -15.56 1.69
N LEU A 89 -11.52 -14.26 1.44
CA LEU A 89 -10.88 -13.77 0.23
C LEU A 89 -9.71 -12.84 0.54
N LEU A 90 -8.68 -12.89 -0.31
CA LEU A 90 -7.56 -11.97 -0.30
C LEU A 90 -7.24 -11.50 -1.71
N ILE A 91 -7.15 -10.18 -1.87
CA ILE A 91 -6.59 -9.54 -3.06
C ILE A 91 -5.16 -9.08 -2.75
N GLY A 92 -4.26 -9.23 -3.72
CA GLY A 92 -2.87 -8.84 -3.56
C GLY A 92 -2.23 -8.31 -4.83
N TYR A 93 -1.25 -7.45 -4.62
CA TYR A 93 -0.43 -6.83 -5.65
C TYR A 93 1.04 -7.16 -5.41
N VAL A 94 1.78 -7.39 -6.49
CA VAL A 94 3.24 -7.56 -6.49
C VAL A 94 3.84 -6.80 -7.66
N TRP A 95 4.92 -6.07 -7.42
CA TRP A 95 5.60 -5.28 -8.45
C TRP A 95 7.10 -5.14 -8.17
N LYS A 96 7.87 -4.71 -9.16
CA LYS A 96 9.26 -4.30 -8.93
C LYS A 96 9.30 -2.94 -8.25
N THR A 97 9.97 -2.83 -7.10
CA THR A 97 10.05 -1.57 -6.34
C THR A 97 10.64 -0.43 -7.18
N ALA A 98 11.60 -0.72 -8.05
CA ALA A 98 12.16 0.27 -8.97
C ALA A 98 11.12 0.84 -9.96
N ASP A 99 10.07 0.07 -10.26
CA ASP A 99 9.00 0.55 -11.14
C ASP A 99 8.01 1.44 -10.41
N TYR A 100 7.65 1.07 -9.18
CA TYR A 100 6.70 1.79 -8.35
C TYR A 100 7.25 1.89 -6.91
N PRO A 101 8.05 2.92 -6.61
CA PRO A 101 8.76 3.01 -5.34
C PRO A 101 7.88 3.46 -4.16
N TRP A 102 6.62 3.79 -4.42
CA TRP A 102 5.69 4.35 -3.44
C TRP A 102 4.46 3.46 -3.27
N LEU A 103 3.99 3.38 -2.03
CA LEU A 103 2.69 2.83 -1.66
C LEU A 103 1.91 3.84 -0.83
N HIS A 104 0.66 4.07 -1.18
CA HIS A 104 -0.34 4.78 -0.40
C HIS A 104 -1.34 3.78 0.18
N ILE A 105 -1.58 3.90 1.47
CA ILE A 105 -2.79 3.39 2.10
C ILE A 105 -3.74 4.57 2.24
N TRP A 106 -4.78 4.56 1.42
CA TRP A 106 -5.85 5.55 1.50
C TRP A 106 -7.06 4.95 2.21
N GLN A 107 -7.66 5.73 3.10
CA GLN A 107 -8.95 5.42 3.70
C GLN A 107 -9.89 6.61 3.54
N GLY A 108 -11.09 6.31 3.04
CA GLY A 108 -12.20 7.23 2.93
C GLY A 108 -13.33 6.85 3.88
N VAL A 109 -13.87 7.84 4.57
CA VAL A 109 -14.95 7.75 5.54
C VAL A 109 -16.08 8.66 5.09
N LYS A 110 -17.31 8.14 5.11
CA LYS A 110 -18.52 8.90 4.80
C LYS A 110 -19.51 8.74 5.95
N ASN A 111 -19.99 9.86 6.51
CA ASN A 111 -20.90 9.87 7.65
C ASN A 111 -20.37 9.09 8.86
N GLY A 112 -19.06 9.21 9.16
CA GLY A 112 -18.41 8.53 10.27
C GLY A 112 -18.19 7.02 10.10
N LYS A 113 -18.51 6.47 8.91
CA LYS A 113 -18.32 5.05 8.58
C LYS A 113 -17.30 4.87 7.48
N LEU A 114 -16.52 3.80 7.57
CA LEU A 114 -15.63 3.37 6.51
C LEU A 114 -16.41 3.21 5.20
N TRP A 115 -16.00 3.96 4.17
CA TRP A 115 -16.62 3.95 2.84
C TRP A 115 -15.70 3.29 1.81
N ALA A 116 -14.41 3.58 1.89
CA ALA A 116 -13.41 3.06 0.98
C ALA A 116 -12.08 2.84 1.70
N LYS A 117 -11.33 1.83 1.25
CA LYS A 117 -9.91 1.68 1.57
C LYS A 117 -9.20 1.25 0.28
N ALA A 118 -8.03 1.80 0.00
CA ALA A 118 -7.29 1.50 -1.21
C ALA A 118 -5.83 1.17 -0.92
N LEU A 119 -5.31 0.27 -1.75
CA LEU A 119 -3.89 -0.02 -1.87
C LEU A 119 -3.45 0.62 -3.18
N GLU A 120 -2.68 1.71 -3.10
CA GLU A 120 -2.31 2.49 -4.28
C GLU A 120 -0.80 2.53 -4.39
N PHE A 121 -0.22 1.97 -5.45
CA PHE A 121 1.23 1.99 -5.66
C PHE A 121 1.57 2.73 -6.94
N GLY A 122 2.68 3.46 -6.94
CA GLY A 122 2.90 4.46 -7.97
C GLY A 122 4.33 4.98 -8.07
N THR A 123 4.49 5.91 -9.02
CA THR A 123 5.73 6.65 -9.26
C THR A 123 5.80 7.97 -8.50
N THR A 124 4.82 8.25 -7.64
CA THR A 124 4.75 9.44 -6.80
C THR A 124 4.42 9.04 -5.36
N GLY A 125 5.06 9.66 -4.37
CA GLY A 125 4.70 9.58 -2.96
C GLY A 125 3.74 10.69 -2.53
N LEU A 126 3.36 11.57 -3.44
CA LEU A 126 2.45 12.68 -3.17
C LEU A 126 1.27 12.62 -4.13
N GLY A 127 0.05 12.65 -3.57
CA GLY A 127 -1.20 12.57 -4.32
C GLY A 127 -1.48 13.83 -5.15
N ASP A 128 -2.65 13.85 -5.80
CA ASP A 128 -3.04 14.91 -6.73
C ASP A 128 -3.33 16.26 -6.07
N THR A 129 -3.52 16.30 -4.75
CA THR A 129 -3.69 17.52 -3.96
C THR A 129 -2.43 18.40 -3.91
N PHE A 130 -1.27 17.85 -4.30
CA PHE A 130 0.00 18.57 -4.37
C PHE A 130 0.24 19.10 -5.79
N SER A 131 0.82 20.30 -5.93
CA SER A 131 1.16 20.84 -7.25
C SER A 131 2.31 20.04 -7.89
N PRO A 132 2.42 20.02 -9.23
CA PRO A 132 3.55 19.39 -9.93
C PRO A 132 4.92 19.88 -9.44
N GLU A 133 5.05 21.18 -9.13
CA GLU A 133 6.28 21.79 -8.64
C GLU A 133 6.64 21.25 -7.25
N LYS A 134 5.66 21.13 -6.36
CA LYS A 134 5.86 20.56 -5.01
C LYS A 134 6.27 19.09 -5.09
N ARG A 135 5.67 18.31 -6.00
CA ARG A 135 6.08 16.92 -6.26
C ARG A 135 7.51 16.83 -6.81
N ALA A 136 7.90 17.74 -7.71
CA ALA A 136 9.26 17.75 -8.24
C ALA A 136 10.31 18.19 -7.20
N ALA A 137 9.95 19.08 -6.27
CA ALA A 137 10.88 19.65 -5.30
C ALA A 137 11.10 18.79 -4.05
N LEU A 138 10.07 18.07 -3.59
CA LEU A 138 10.16 17.28 -2.37
C LEU A 138 10.69 15.87 -2.65
N THR A 139 11.57 15.40 -1.78
CA THR A 139 12.04 14.01 -1.74
C THR A 139 11.85 13.44 -0.34
N PHE A 140 11.77 12.11 -0.25
CA PHE A 140 11.75 11.41 1.04
C PHE A 140 12.74 10.25 0.98
N HIS A 141 13.73 10.27 1.88
CA HIS A 141 14.89 9.38 1.84
C HIS A 141 15.55 9.30 0.45
N GLY A 142 15.73 10.46 -0.19
CA GLY A 142 16.34 10.58 -1.52
C GLY A 142 15.48 10.08 -2.69
N ARG A 143 14.26 9.59 -2.44
CA ARG A 143 13.34 9.15 -3.50
C ARG A 143 12.55 10.32 -4.05
N ASN A 144 12.45 10.38 -5.38
CA ASN A 144 11.69 11.39 -6.11
C ASN A 144 10.19 11.07 -6.13
N ASN A 145 9.35 12.11 -6.16
CA ASN A 145 7.89 12.00 -6.27
C ASN A 145 7.40 12.17 -7.72
N ASN A 146 8.29 11.99 -8.71
CA ASN A 146 7.98 12.10 -10.12
C ASN A 146 8.84 11.14 -10.95
N LEU A 147 8.25 10.67 -12.05
CA LEU A 147 8.97 9.99 -13.13
C LEU A 147 9.12 10.95 -14.31
N PHE A 148 10.34 11.12 -14.79
CA PHE A 148 10.61 11.84 -16.03
C PHE A 148 10.62 10.87 -17.20
N ILE A 149 9.92 11.22 -18.29
CA ILE A 149 9.87 10.45 -19.53
C ILE A 149 10.13 11.45 -20.65
N ASP A 150 11.22 11.25 -21.38
CA ASP A 150 11.64 12.14 -22.45
C ASP A 150 10.66 12.15 -23.63
N ALA A 151 10.70 13.22 -24.41
CA ALA A 151 9.92 13.32 -25.64
C ALA A 151 10.19 12.12 -26.55
N LYS A 152 9.12 11.49 -27.06
CA LYS A 152 9.14 10.28 -27.90
C LYS A 152 9.67 9.02 -27.20
N SER A 153 9.93 9.06 -25.89
CA SER A 153 10.28 7.89 -25.11
C SER A 153 9.04 7.20 -24.54
N SER A 154 9.15 5.90 -24.28
CA SER A 154 8.13 5.11 -23.61
C SER A 154 8.76 4.29 -22.50
N VAL A 155 8.03 4.10 -21.40
CA VAL A 155 8.42 3.20 -20.31
C VAL A 155 7.33 2.16 -20.14
N THR A 156 7.73 0.89 -20.01
CA THR A 156 6.83 -0.21 -19.66
C THR A 156 7.10 -0.63 -18.22
N LYS A 157 6.04 -0.69 -17.42
CA LYS A 157 6.08 -1.15 -16.03
C LYS A 157 5.09 -2.29 -15.88
N LYS A 158 5.42 -3.25 -15.02
CA LYS A 158 4.60 -4.46 -14.81
C LYS A 158 4.29 -4.63 -13.33
N TYR A 159 3.12 -5.20 -13.07
CA TYR A 159 2.70 -5.67 -11.76
C TYR A 159 1.79 -6.88 -11.93
N VAL A 160 1.66 -7.66 -10.88
CA VAL A 160 0.71 -8.77 -10.78
C VAL A 160 -0.39 -8.35 -9.82
N CYS A 161 -1.63 -8.62 -10.21
CA CYS A 161 -2.78 -8.63 -9.31
C CYS A 161 -3.27 -10.07 -9.18
N PHE A 162 -3.56 -10.52 -7.97
CA PHE A 162 -4.07 -11.86 -7.72
C PHE A 162 -5.21 -11.84 -6.69
N LEU A 163 -6.09 -12.84 -6.79
CA LEU A 163 -7.18 -13.09 -5.86
C LEU A 163 -7.10 -14.56 -5.44
N ILE A 164 -6.99 -14.81 -4.14
CA ILE A 164 -6.95 -16.17 -3.58
C ILE A 164 -8.01 -16.33 -2.49
N ARG A 165 -8.41 -17.57 -2.26
CA ARG A 165 -9.16 -17.93 -1.06
C ARG A 165 -8.21 -18.01 0.12
N ILE A 166 -8.64 -17.50 1.26
CA ILE A 166 -7.96 -17.68 2.56
C ILE A 166 -8.79 -18.61 3.44
N PRO A 167 -8.17 -19.45 4.27
CA PRO A 167 -8.89 -20.38 5.12
C PRO A 167 -9.55 -19.66 6.30
N GLU A 168 -10.49 -20.35 6.94
CA GLU A 168 -10.96 -19.97 8.28
C GLU A 168 -9.78 -19.91 9.26
N GLY A 169 -9.85 -19.01 10.23
CA GLY A 169 -8.77 -18.77 11.19
C GLY A 169 -7.60 -17.97 10.62
N PHE A 170 -7.72 -17.39 9.42
CA PHE A 170 -6.72 -16.47 8.88
C PHE A 170 -6.43 -15.31 9.84
N VAL A 171 -5.15 -15.02 10.05
CA VAL A 171 -4.68 -13.94 10.93
C VAL A 171 -4.06 -12.80 10.12
N LYS A 172 -3.06 -13.09 9.28
CA LYS A 172 -2.35 -12.07 8.48
C LYS A 172 -1.51 -12.68 7.37
N ILE A 173 -1.15 -11.87 6.37
CA ILE A 173 -0.01 -12.17 5.49
C ILE A 173 1.28 -11.91 6.25
N GLU A 174 2.21 -12.86 6.16
CA GLU A 174 3.57 -12.74 6.71
C GLU A 174 4.54 -12.22 5.66
N SER A 175 4.45 -12.75 4.44
CA SER A 175 5.29 -12.30 3.33
C SER A 175 4.72 -12.67 1.98
N VAL A 176 5.13 -11.91 0.96
CA VAL A 176 4.93 -12.25 -0.44
C VAL A 176 6.29 -12.19 -1.14
N HIS A 177 6.66 -13.27 -1.82
CA HIS A 177 7.92 -13.37 -2.56
C HIS A 177 7.64 -13.72 -4.02
N SER A 178 8.47 -13.21 -4.93
CA SER A 178 8.54 -13.70 -6.31
C SER A 178 9.77 -14.60 -6.46
N VAL A 179 9.58 -15.83 -6.92
CA VAL A 179 10.63 -16.83 -7.14
C VAL A 179 10.32 -17.57 -8.44
N ASP A 180 11.24 -17.58 -9.41
CA ASP A 180 11.14 -18.38 -10.65
C ASP A 180 9.78 -18.29 -11.37
N ASN A 181 9.28 -17.07 -11.64
CA ASN A 181 7.95 -16.84 -12.23
C ASN A 181 6.79 -17.38 -11.39
N GLN A 182 6.97 -17.51 -10.09
CA GLN A 182 5.93 -17.83 -9.12
C GLN A 182 5.82 -16.72 -8.09
N ILE A 183 4.60 -16.52 -7.59
CA ILE A 183 4.39 -15.81 -6.33
C ILE A 183 4.18 -16.86 -5.23
N LEU A 184 4.92 -16.70 -4.14
CA LEU A 184 4.75 -17.42 -2.89
C LEU A 184 4.17 -16.45 -1.86
N VAL A 185 2.94 -16.72 -1.44
CA VAL A 185 2.29 -16.00 -0.33
C VAL A 185 2.37 -16.87 0.92
N SER A 186 3.02 -16.35 1.97
CA SER A 186 3.04 -16.95 3.30
C SER A 186 2.07 -16.21 4.21
N TYR A 187 1.23 -16.94 4.93
CA TYR A 187 0.21 -16.36 5.81
C TYR A 187 0.05 -17.17 7.09
N LEU A 188 -0.29 -16.48 8.17
CA LEU A 188 -0.53 -17.07 9.47
C LEU A 188 -2.03 -17.38 9.63
N THR A 189 -2.34 -18.55 10.16
CA THR A 189 -3.67 -18.89 10.70
C THR A 189 -3.57 -19.21 12.19
N ASP A 190 -4.72 -19.39 12.84
CA ASP A 190 -4.85 -19.92 14.20
C ASP A 190 -4.17 -21.29 14.42
N LYS A 191 -3.97 -22.05 13.34
CA LYS A 191 -3.32 -23.37 13.28
C LYS A 191 -1.85 -23.30 12.87
N GLY A 192 -1.31 -22.11 12.60
CA GLY A 192 0.09 -21.88 12.23
C GLY A 192 0.29 -21.34 10.81
N SER A 193 1.54 -21.24 10.39
CA SER A 193 1.91 -20.66 9.09
C SER A 193 1.61 -21.60 7.94
N MET A 194 0.99 -21.05 6.91
CA MET A 194 0.60 -21.73 5.67
C MET A 194 1.21 -21.00 4.47
N LYS A 195 1.27 -21.68 3.33
CA LYS A 195 1.86 -21.16 2.08
C LYS A 195 1.01 -21.54 0.89
N VAL A 196 0.84 -20.60 -0.03
CA VAL A 196 0.26 -20.85 -1.35
C VAL A 196 1.20 -20.34 -2.44
N ARG A 197 1.27 -21.10 -3.54
CA ARG A 197 2.09 -20.76 -4.71
C ARG A 197 1.24 -20.74 -5.96
N PHE A 198 1.51 -19.79 -6.84
CA PHE A 198 0.89 -19.74 -8.16
C PHE A 198 1.85 -19.11 -9.17
N ASN A 199 1.74 -19.54 -10.42
CA ASN A 199 2.59 -19.06 -11.51
C ASN A 199 2.13 -17.67 -11.99
N VAL A 200 3.08 -16.80 -12.31
CA VAL A 200 2.86 -15.45 -12.80
C VAL A 200 3.92 -15.08 -13.86
N ASN A 201 3.59 -14.14 -14.74
CA ASN A 201 4.57 -13.52 -15.64
C ASN A 201 4.83 -12.08 -15.17
N LEU A 202 5.94 -11.87 -14.46
CA LEU A 202 6.38 -10.56 -13.95
C LEU A 202 7.41 -9.90 -14.87
#